data_AF-A0A936HGL0-F1
#
_entry.id   AF-A0A936HGL0-F1
#
_cell.length_a   1.000
_cell.length_b   1.000
_cell.length_c   1.000
_cell.angle_alpha   90.00
_cell.angle_beta   90.00
_cell.angle_gamma   90.00
#
_symmetry.space_group_name_H-M   'P 1'
#
loop_
_entity.id
_entity.type
_entity.pdbx_description
1 polymer ?
#
loop_
_entity_poly.entity_id
_entity_poly.type
_entity_poly.pdbx_seq_one_letter_code
_entity_poly.pdbx_strand_id
1 'polypeptide(L)' 'MAQVIVRNLSDKVVASLKKRASAKGASLEQELREILTAARKPSQDDLLADLAHCRALTATHHRTMAEDVIRAIRDEQ' A
#
# COMPACT_ATOMS: atom_id res chain seq x y z
N MET A 1 22.61 -8.39 -1.41
CA MET A 1 22.43 -8.46 -2.88
C MET A 1 21.90 -9.84 -3.21
N ALA A 2 20.78 -9.91 -3.92
CA ALA A 2 20.18 -11.17 -4.36
C ALA A 2 19.92 -11.07 -5.87
N GLN A 3 20.21 -12.13 -6.63
CA GLN A 3 20.00 -12.18 -8.07
C GLN A 3 18.95 -13.25 -8.38
N VAL A 4 17.97 -12.87 -9.20
CA VAL A 4 16.90 -13.78 -9.66
C VAL A 4 16.97 -13.88 -11.17
N ILE A 5 16.99 -15.10 -11.70
CA ILE A 5 16.96 -15.37 -13.14
C ILE A 5 15.63 -16.05 -13.45
N VAL A 6 14.82 -15.41 -14.30
CA VAL A 6 13.55 -15.98 -14.78
C VAL A 6 13.75 -16.51 -16.19
N ARG A 7 13.69 -17.84 -16.35
CA ARG A 7 13.81 -18.51 -17.66
C ARG A 7 12.42 -18.72 -18.28
N ASN A 8 12.37 -18.88 -19.61
CA ASN A 8 11.13 -19.09 -20.37
C ASN A 8 10.06 -18.00 -20.15
N LEU A 9 10.47 -16.74 -20.00
CA LEU A 9 9.52 -15.63 -19.96
C LEU A 9 9.05 -15.32 -21.37
N SER A 10 7.73 -15.28 -21.59
CA SER A 10 7.18 -14.98 -22.91
C SER A 10 7.61 -13.59 -23.40
N ASP A 11 7.94 -13.47 -24.69
CA ASP A 11 8.36 -12.20 -25.30
C ASP A 11 7.29 -11.11 -25.18
N LYS A 12 6.01 -11.50 -25.17
CA LYS A 12 4.88 -10.58 -24.95
C LYS A 12 4.96 -9.92 -23.56
N VAL A 13 5.34 -10.67 -22.53
CA VAL A 13 5.50 -10.12 -21.17
C VAL A 13 6.69 -9.17 -21.11
N VAL A 14 7.82 -9.55 -21.73
CA VAL A 14 9.01 -8.69 -21.80
C VAL A 14 8.69 -7.38 -22.51
N ALA A 15 7.96 -7.42 -23.62
CA ALA A 15 7.55 -6.24 -24.38
C ALA A 15 6.65 -5.31 -23.57
N SER A 16 5.65 -5.85 -22.88
CA SER A 16 4.77 -5.07 -21.99
C SER A 16 5.54 -4.42 -20.84
N LEU A 17 6.47 -5.13 -20.21
CA LEU A 17 7.30 -4.58 -19.13
C LEU A 17 8.23 -3.47 -19.61
N LYS A 18 8.86 -3.64 -20.79
CA LYS A 18 9.65 -2.58 -21.42
C LYS A 18 8.83 -1.33 -21.68
N LYS A 19 7.64 -1.48 -22.27
CA LYS A 19 6.72 -0.36 -22.55
C LYS A 19 6.35 0.38 -21.26
N ARG A 20 6.05 -0.36 -20.19
CA ARG A 20 5.71 0.19 -18.87
C ARG A 20 6.89 0.94 -18.23
N ALA A 21 8.09 0.37 -18.29
CA ALA A 21 9.31 1.02 -17.79
C ALA A 21 9.61 2.33 -18.56
N SER A 22 9.52 2.29 -19.89
CA SER A 22 9.69 3.50 -20.73
C SER A 22 8.65 4.58 -20.43
N ALA A 23 7.39 4.22 -20.20
CA ALA A 23 6.34 5.18 -19.85
C ALA A 23 6.60 5.89 -18.51
N LYS A 24 7.28 5.23 -17.58
CA LYS A 24 7.70 5.80 -16.29
C LYS A 24 9.06 6.50 -16.33
N GLY A 25 9.78 6.46 -17.46
CA GLY A 25 11.17 6.94 -17.55
C GLY A 25 12.15 6.15 -16.69
N ALA A 26 11.81 4.92 -16.31
CA ALA A 26 12.61 4.06 -15.44
C ALA A 26 13.30 2.94 -16.23
N SER A 27 14.37 2.36 -15.67
CA SER A 27 14.98 1.16 -16.25
C SER A 27 14.06 -0.05 -16.07
N LEU A 28 14.19 -1.04 -16.96
CA LEU A 28 13.44 -2.29 -16.85
C LEU A 28 13.69 -2.99 -15.51
N GLU A 29 14.93 -2.95 -15.02
CA GLU A 29 15.31 -3.50 -13.72
C GLU A 29 14.60 -2.79 -12.57
N GLN A 30 14.56 -1.45 -12.60
CA GLN A 30 13.88 -0.66 -11.59
C GLN A 30 12.39 -0.98 -11.55
N GLU A 31 11.74 -1.06 -12.71
CA GLU A 31 10.32 -1.43 -12.79
C GLU A 31 10.07 -2.85 -12.25
N LEU A 32 10.96 -3.79 -12.57
CA LEU A 32 10.86 -5.16 -12.06
C LEU A 32 11.01 -5.20 -10.54
N ARG A 33 11.95 -4.42 -10.01
CA ARG A 33 12.17 -4.29 -8.56
C ARG A 33 10.94 -3.72 -7.86
N GLU A 34 10.34 -2.67 -8.41
CA GLU A 34 9.10 -2.08 -7.90
C GLU A 34 7.95 -3.08 -7.93
N ILE A 35 7.77 -3.81 -9.04
CA ILE A 35 6.71 -4.81 -9.17
C ILE A 35 6.91 -5.93 -8.14
N LEU A 36 8.12 -6.46 -7.98
CA LEU A 36 8.40 -7.50 -6.99
C LEU A 36 8.23 -7.01 -5.56
N THR A 37 8.60 -5.75 -5.29
CA THR A 37 8.42 -5.13 -3.97
C THR A 37 6.94 -4.92 -3.67
N ALA A 38 6.16 -4.43 -4.63
CA ALA A 38 4.72 -4.21 -4.49
C ALA A 38 3.92 -5.51 -4.46
N ALA A 39 4.38 -6.55 -5.16
CA ALA A 39 3.75 -7.88 -5.17
C ALA A 39 4.01 -8.66 -3.86
N ARG A 40 4.91 -8.17 -3.00
CA ARG A 40 5.10 -8.73 -1.66
C ARG A 40 3.78 -8.60 -0.90
N LYS A 41 3.16 -9.72 -0.55
CA LYS A 41 2.08 -9.72 0.44
C LYS A 41 2.66 -9.15 1.74
N PRO A 42 2.01 -8.17 2.38
CA PRO A 42 2.46 -7.68 3.67
C PRO A 42 2.49 -8.87 4.64
N SER A 43 3.59 -9.00 5.38
CA SER A 43 3.67 -10.02 6.41
C SER A 43 2.68 -9.69 7.53
N GLN A 44 2.37 -10.66 8.39
CA GLN A 44 1.50 -10.40 9.54
C GLN A 44 2.07 -9.30 10.45
N ASP A 45 3.40 -9.20 10.54
CA ASP A 45 4.11 -8.18 11.30
C ASP A 45 3.95 -6.79 10.66
N ASP A 46 4.07 -6.69 9.32
CA ASP A 46 3.82 -5.45 8.58
C ASP A 46 2.38 -4.96 8.80
N LEU A 47 1.41 -5.87 8.81
CA LEU A 47 0.00 -5.54 9.08
C LEU A 47 -0.23 -5.06 10.52
N LEU A 48 0.41 -5.70 11.50
CA LEU A 48 0.32 -5.30 12.89
C LEU A 48 0.95 -3.92 13.13
N ALA A 49 2.07 -3.63 12.48
CA ALA A 49 2.73 -2.32 12.54
C ALA A 49 1.84 -1.22 11.94
N ASP A 50 1.21 -1.48 10.79
CA ASP A 50 0.28 -0.54 10.16
C ASP A 50 -0.96 -0.27 11.04
N LEU A 51 -1.54 -1.32 11.63
CA LEU A 51 -2.62 -1.18 12.61
C LEU A 51 -2.20 -0.36 13.85
N ALA A 52 -0.98 -0.56 14.36
CA ALA A 52 -0.46 0.22 15.47
C ALA A 52 -0.30 1.70 15.08
N HIS A 53 0.16 1.99 13.87
CA HIS A 53 0.25 3.35 13.34
C HIS A 53 -1.13 4.01 13.23
N CYS A 54 -2.13 3.35 12.63
CA CYS A 54 -3.50 3.87 12.56
C CYS A 54 -4.11 4.12 13.95
N ARG A 55 -3.82 3.25 14.92
CA ARG A 55 -4.25 3.46 16.31
C ARG A 55 -3.58 4.70 16.92
N ALA A 56 -2.28 4.91 16.69
CA ALA A 56 -1.58 6.10 17.18
C ALA A 56 -2.17 7.41 16.62
N LEU A 57 -2.60 7.43 15.36
CA LEU A 57 -3.27 8.59 14.75
C LEU A 57 -4.59 8.97 15.45
N THR A 58 -5.25 8.02 16.12
CA THR A 58 -6.55 8.22 16.77
C THR A 58 -6.52 8.09 18.29
N ALA A 59 -5.36 7.80 18.89
CA ALA A 59 -5.21 7.56 20.33
C ALA A 59 -5.30 8.85 21.16
N THR A 60 -4.99 10.00 20.57
CA THR A 60 -4.77 11.25 21.32
C THR A 60 -6.02 12.12 21.47
N HIS A 61 -7.11 11.80 20.76
CA HIS A 61 -8.32 12.62 20.77
C HIS A 61 -9.41 12.00 21.64
N HIS A 62 -9.97 12.83 22.55
CA HIS A 62 -11.19 12.48 23.27
C HIS A 62 -12.30 12.19 22.24
N ARG A 63 -12.75 10.94 22.21
CA ARG A 63 -13.78 10.51 21.26
C ARG A 63 -15.14 10.89 21.81
N THR A 64 -15.77 11.90 21.23
CA THR A 64 -17.20 12.10 21.42
C THR A 64 -17.92 11.09 20.54
N MET A 65 -18.82 10.31 21.13
CA MET A 65 -19.64 9.39 20.36
C MET A 65 -20.60 10.20 19.48
N ALA A 66 -20.83 9.75 18.25
CA ALA A 66 -21.68 10.48 17.31
C ALA A 66 -23.11 10.63 17.86
N GLU A 67 -23.58 9.62 18.60
CA GLU A 67 -24.87 9.59 19.25
C GLU A 67 -25.03 10.71 20.29
N ASP A 68 -23.96 11.03 21.03
CA ASP A 68 -23.98 12.08 22.03
C ASP A 68 -24.09 13.47 21.39
N VAL A 69 -23.40 13.68 20.26
CA VAL A 69 -23.51 14.91 19.47
C VAL A 69 -24.92 15.06 18.89
N ILE A 70 -25.48 13.98 18.35
CA ILE A 70 -26.84 13.99 17.77
C ILE A 70 -27.89 14.28 18.85
N ARG A 71 -27.74 13.70 20.06
CA ARG A 71 -28.64 13.96 21.19
C ARG A 71 -28.54 15.41 21.67
N ALA A 72 -27.33 15.94 21.83
CA ALA A 72 -27.13 17.33 22.25
C ALA A 72 -27.79 18.32 21.26
N ILE A 73 -27.57 18.14 19.95
CA ILE A 73 -28.19 18.97 18.92
C ILE A 73 -29.72 18.88 18.94
N ARG A 74 -30.27 17.67 19.16
CA ARG A 74 -31.72 17.46 19.23
C ARG A 74 -32.33 18.13 20.46
N ASP A 75 -31.68 18.03 21.61
CA ASP A 75 -32.21 18.51 22.89
C ASP A 75 -32.06 20.05 23.04
N GLU A 76 -31.28 20.71 22.15
CA GLU A 76 -31.15 22.18 22.03
C GLU A 76 -32.20 22.85 21.12
N GLN A 77 -33.03 22.09 20.41
CA GLN A 77 -34.10 22.57 19.50
C GLN A 77 -35.47 22.55 20.18
#